data_AF-A0A1J5IFP7-F1
#
_entry.id   AF-A0A1J5IFP7-F1
#
_cell.length_a   1.000
_cell.length_b   1.000
_cell.length_c   1.000
_cell.angle_alpha   90.00
_cell.angle_beta   90.00
_cell.angle_gamma   90.00
#
_symmetry.space_group_name_H-M   'P 1'
#
loop_
_entity.id
_entity.type
_entity.pdbx_description
1 polymer ?
#
loop_
_entity_poly.entity_id
_entity_poly.type
_entity_poly.pdbx_seq_one_letter_code
_entity_poly.pdbx_strand_id
1 'polypeptide(L)'
;MKFARSILMLPRFHKRLISIAVDMLGLWLVAVMAIWLRFGDSVFPLLDYLPAIALLSILALPIFITRGLYRAVVRYIGHHFAMTVLTSVTMVFVLWAAAIFMLDLKFPRSAIVIAWLLALFYISITRLAARWLLSEGLAKSHYASRKKCGDFWCGFVRETVAQCAGKGIRL
;
A
#
# COMPACT_ATOMS: atom_id res chain seq x y z
N MET A 1 -18.74 5.06 -8.03
CA MET A 1 -17.60 4.62 -7.20
C MET A 1 -18.00 3.51 -6.20
N LYS A 2 -18.39 2.31 -6.70
CA LYS A 2 -18.84 1.18 -5.86
C LYS A 2 -17.70 0.28 -5.36
N PHE A 3 -16.56 0.26 -6.07
CA PHE A 3 -15.38 -0.57 -5.75
C PHE A 3 -14.75 -0.30 -4.37
N ALA A 4 -14.73 0.96 -3.92
CA ALA A 4 -14.12 1.34 -2.64
C ALA A 4 -14.84 0.73 -1.42
N ARG A 5 -16.16 0.47 -1.50
CA ARG A 5 -16.93 -0.09 -0.38
C ARG A 5 -16.72 -1.60 -0.22
N SER A 6 -16.59 -2.36 -1.31
CA SER A 6 -16.31 -3.80 -1.22
C SER A 6 -14.94 -4.06 -0.59
N ILE A 7 -13.92 -3.27 -0.95
CA ILE A 7 -12.56 -3.43 -0.39
C ILE A 7 -12.52 -3.16 1.13
N LEU A 8 -13.44 -2.35 1.66
CA LEU A 8 -13.48 -2.03 3.09
C LEU A 8 -13.96 -3.21 3.96
N MET A 9 -14.81 -4.11 3.44
CA MET A 9 -15.34 -5.28 4.17
C MET A 9 -14.49 -6.56 4.03
N LEU A 10 -13.41 -6.56 3.24
CA LEU A 10 -12.60 -7.76 3.05
C LEU A 10 -11.67 -8.08 4.24
N PRO A 11 -11.51 -9.37 4.59
CA PRO A 11 -10.64 -9.83 5.67
C PRO A 11 -9.19 -9.34 5.47
N ARG A 12 -8.48 -9.11 6.58
CA ARG A 12 -7.13 -8.49 6.63
C ARG A 12 -6.10 -9.11 5.67
N PHE A 13 -6.29 -10.37 5.30
CA PHE A 13 -5.45 -11.11 4.36
C PHE A 13 -5.57 -10.63 2.90
N HIS A 14 -6.77 -10.27 2.44
CA HIS A 14 -6.99 -9.84 1.06
C HIS A 14 -6.43 -8.45 0.78
N LYS A 15 -6.50 -7.54 1.76
CA LYS A 15 -5.85 -6.22 1.68
C LYS A 15 -4.33 -6.34 1.54
N ARG A 16 -3.73 -7.40 2.11
CA ARG A 16 -2.30 -7.71 1.98
C ARG A 16 -1.94 -8.19 0.57
N LEU A 17 -2.71 -9.14 0.03
CA LEU A 17 -2.49 -9.67 -1.33
C LEU A 17 -2.59 -8.56 -2.38
N ILE A 18 -3.57 -7.68 -2.26
CA ILE A 18 -3.74 -6.55 -3.21
C ILE A 18 -2.54 -5.61 -3.17
N SER A 19 -2.06 -5.22 -1.97
CA SER A 19 -0.89 -4.35 -1.87
C SER A 19 0.37 -4.98 -2.46
N ILE A 20 0.57 -6.29 -2.26
CA ILE A 20 1.72 -6.99 -2.83
C ILE A 20 1.62 -7.05 -4.36
N ALA A 21 0.43 -7.34 -4.89
CA ALA A 21 0.21 -7.36 -6.34
C ALA A 21 0.48 -5.99 -6.99
N VAL A 22 0.02 -4.90 -6.35
CA VAL A 22 0.29 -3.53 -6.82
C VAL A 22 1.79 -3.22 -6.77
N ASP A 23 2.48 -3.55 -5.68
CA ASP A 23 3.93 -3.33 -5.57
C ASP A 23 4.72 -4.13 -6.63
N MET A 24 4.26 -5.35 -6.96
CA MET A 24 4.90 -6.22 -7.94
C MET A 24 4.75 -5.70 -9.37
N LEU A 25 3.56 -5.22 -9.74
CA LEU A 25 3.34 -4.51 -11.01
C LEU A 25 4.13 -3.20 -11.05
N GLY A 26 4.18 -2.49 -9.93
CA GLY A 26 4.94 -1.26 -9.77
C GLY A 26 6.43 -1.44 -10.00
N LEU A 27 7.04 -2.46 -9.41
CA LEU A 27 8.46 -2.75 -9.61
C LEU A 27 8.79 -3.09 -11.06
N TRP A 28 7.90 -3.83 -11.72
CA TRP A 28 8.05 -4.15 -13.13
C TRP A 28 8.01 -2.88 -13.99
N LEU A 29 7.03 -1.99 -13.75
CA LEU A 29 6.92 -0.69 -14.41
C LEU A 29 8.11 0.22 -14.10
N VAL A 30 8.59 0.25 -12.86
CA VAL A 30 9.76 1.03 -12.44
C VAL A 30 11.02 0.57 -13.18
N ALA A 31 11.22 -0.73 -13.33
CA ALA A 31 12.37 -1.26 -14.05
C ALA A 31 12.34 -0.87 -15.53
N VAL A 32 11.16 -0.96 -16.17
CA VAL A 32 10.97 -0.50 -17.56
C VAL A 32 11.20 1.01 -17.67
N MET A 33 10.64 1.79 -16.74
CA MET A 33 10.81 3.25 -16.71
C MET A 33 12.26 3.68 -16.49
N ALA A 34 13.02 2.94 -15.67
CA ALA A 34 14.44 3.23 -15.47
C ALA A 34 15.25 3.03 -16.75
N ILE A 35 14.92 2.02 -17.57
CA ILE A 35 15.56 1.80 -18.89
C ILE A 35 15.15 2.92 -19.85
N TRP A 36 13.85 3.24 -19.91
CA TRP A 36 13.32 4.35 -20.72
C TRP A 36 14.02 5.67 -20.41
N LEU A 37 14.10 6.03 -19.13
CA LEU A 37 14.70 7.29 -18.68
C LEU A 37 16.21 7.34 -18.94
N ARG A 38 16.86 6.18 -19.01
CA ARG A 38 18.31 6.06 -19.22
C ARG A 38 18.69 6.11 -20.71
N PHE A 39 17.95 5.43 -21.58
CA PHE A 39 18.26 5.40 -23.01
C PHE A 39 17.66 6.57 -23.77
N GLY A 40 16.55 7.16 -23.33
CA GLY A 40 15.89 8.28 -24.01
C GLY A 40 15.30 7.95 -25.39
N ASP A 41 15.77 6.88 -26.04
CA ASP A 41 15.35 6.38 -27.33
C ASP A 41 14.28 5.30 -27.20
N SER A 42 13.28 5.29 -28.07
CA SER A 42 12.10 4.42 -28.01
C SER A 42 12.35 2.96 -28.43
N VAL A 43 13.55 2.62 -28.94
CA VAL A 43 13.85 1.32 -29.55
C VAL A 43 15.05 0.67 -28.86
N PHE A 44 14.79 -0.01 -27.74
CA PHE A 44 15.78 -0.87 -27.08
C PHE A 44 15.31 -2.33 -27.08
N PRO A 45 16.24 -3.31 -27.21
CA PRO A 45 15.90 -4.74 -27.17
C PRO A 45 15.48 -5.14 -25.76
N LEU A 46 14.20 -4.93 -25.42
CA LEU A 46 13.62 -5.22 -24.11
C LEU A 46 13.81 -6.69 -23.69
N LEU A 47 13.87 -7.59 -24.67
CA LEU A 47 14.11 -9.03 -24.49
C LEU A 47 15.44 -9.35 -23.80
N ASP A 48 16.49 -8.57 -24.05
CA ASP A 48 17.81 -8.79 -23.41
C ASP A 48 17.81 -8.37 -21.93
N TYR A 49 16.94 -7.42 -21.57
CA TYR A 49 16.84 -6.90 -20.20
C TYR A 49 15.75 -7.61 -19.36
N LEU A 50 14.85 -8.35 -20.02
CA LEU A 50 13.80 -9.15 -19.38
C LEU A 50 14.29 -10.02 -18.22
N PRO A 51 15.41 -10.78 -18.32
CA PRO A 51 15.89 -11.60 -17.21
C PRO A 51 16.26 -10.75 -15.99
N ALA A 52 16.87 -9.57 -16.17
CA ALA A 52 17.18 -8.68 -15.07
C ALA A 52 15.92 -8.11 -14.40
N ILE A 53 14.92 -7.72 -15.19
CA ILE A 53 13.63 -7.22 -14.67
C ILE A 53 12.88 -8.31 -13.92
N ALA A 54 12.83 -9.53 -14.46
CA ALA A 54 12.19 -10.67 -13.81
C ALA A 54 12.89 -11.01 -12.49
N LEU A 55 14.22 -11.00 -12.48
CA LEU A 55 15.03 -11.24 -11.28
C LEU A 55 14.73 -10.21 -10.17
N LEU A 56 14.53 -8.93 -10.52
CA LEU A 56 14.16 -7.88 -9.56
C LEU A 56 12.83 -8.21 -8.88
N SER A 57 11.80 -8.54 -9.67
CA SER A 57 10.47 -8.88 -9.15
C SER A 57 10.49 -10.14 -8.28
N ILE A 58 11.27 -11.15 -8.67
CA ILE A 58 11.43 -12.40 -7.92
C ILE A 58 12.14 -12.15 -6.59
N LEU A 59 13.19 -11.32 -6.55
CA LEU A 59 13.91 -10.97 -5.31
C LEU A 59 13.07 -10.09 -4.37
N ALA A 60 12.26 -9.20 -4.92
CA ALA A 60 11.45 -8.29 -4.12
C ALA A 60 10.33 -9.00 -3.33
N LEU A 61 9.72 -10.04 -3.92
CA LEU A 61 8.66 -10.85 -3.32
C LEU A 61 8.99 -11.39 -1.91
N PRO A 62 10.06 -12.20 -1.72
CA PRO A 62 10.39 -12.76 -0.40
C PRO A 62 10.80 -11.68 0.60
N ILE A 63 11.47 -10.62 0.14
CA ILE A 63 11.93 -9.54 1.03
C ILE A 63 10.75 -8.71 1.54
N PHE A 64 9.78 -8.37 0.70
CA PHE A 64 8.58 -7.66 1.16
C PHE A 64 7.71 -8.49 2.10
N ILE A 65 7.67 -9.81 1.90
CA ILE A 65 6.94 -10.72 2.80
C ILE A 65 7.62 -10.80 4.17
N THR A 66 8.95 -10.96 4.21
CA THR A 66 9.75 -11.13 5.43
C THR A 66 9.91 -9.84 6.24
N ARG A 67 10.20 -8.71 5.59
CA ARG A 67 10.31 -7.38 6.24
C ARG A 67 8.96 -6.87 6.79
N GLY A 68 7.86 -7.59 6.57
CA GLY A 68 6.60 -7.38 7.29
C GLY A 68 5.99 -6.00 7.06
N LEU A 69 6.09 -5.47 5.84
CA LEU A 69 5.66 -4.10 5.51
C LEU A 69 4.20 -3.84 5.88
N TYR A 70 3.32 -4.85 5.80
CA TYR A 70 1.92 -4.73 6.22
C TYR A 70 1.76 -4.59 7.75
N ARG A 71 2.60 -5.27 8.54
CA ARG A 71 2.61 -5.15 10.01
C ARG A 71 3.11 -3.77 10.43
N ALA A 72 4.05 -3.21 9.67
CA ALA A 72 4.58 -1.87 9.91
C ALA A 72 3.57 -0.76 9.58
N VAL A 73 2.71 -0.95 8.57
CA VAL A 73 1.68 0.03 8.19
C VAL A 73 0.62 0.21 9.28
N VAL A 74 0.21 -0.86 9.95
CA VAL A 74 -0.87 -0.82 10.95
C VAL A 74 -0.37 -0.45 12.36
N ARG A 75 0.93 -0.66 12.67
CA ARG A 75 1.48 -0.45 14.03
C ARG A 75 2.32 0.81 14.20
N TYR A 76 2.97 1.35 13.15
CA TYR A 76 3.90 2.48 13.30
C TYR A 76 3.38 3.78 12.67
N ILE A 77 3.20 4.77 13.53
CA ILE A 77 2.92 6.17 13.19
C ILE A 77 4.27 6.85 12.85
N GLY A 78 4.36 7.46 11.66
CA GLY A 78 5.44 8.38 11.30
C GLY A 78 6.77 7.75 10.85
N HIS A 79 7.85 8.06 11.57
CA HIS A 79 9.25 7.94 11.10
C HIS A 79 9.75 6.50 10.96
N HIS A 80 9.34 5.61 11.86
CA HIS A 80 9.81 4.21 11.88
C HIS A 80 9.39 3.42 10.62
N PHE A 81 8.30 3.84 9.99
CA PHE A 81 7.83 3.26 8.74
C PHE A 81 8.74 3.62 7.56
N ALA A 82 9.14 4.89 7.43
CA ALA A 82 10.01 5.34 6.34
C ALA A 82 11.36 4.61 6.38
N MET A 83 11.96 4.48 7.57
CA MET A 83 13.20 3.72 7.77
C MET A 83 13.05 2.24 7.40
N THR A 84 11.88 1.64 7.69
CA THR A 84 11.60 0.26 7.30
C THR A 84 11.53 0.10 5.78
N VAL A 85 10.88 1.04 5.07
CA VAL A 85 10.79 1.01 3.61
C VAL A 85 12.18 1.21 2.99
N LEU A 86 12.93 2.21 3.44
CA LEU A 86 14.29 2.49 2.98
C LEU A 86 15.19 1.25 3.12
N THR A 87 15.27 0.67 4.33
CA THR A 87 16.12 -0.50 4.60
C THR A 87 15.69 -1.75 3.84
N SER A 88 14.40 -1.90 3.55
CA SER A 88 13.90 -3.03 2.78
C SER A 88 14.26 -2.90 1.30
N VAL A 89 14.01 -1.73 0.72
CA VAL A 89 14.26 -1.46 -0.71
C VAL A 89 15.76 -1.45 -0.99
N THR A 90 16.59 -0.85 -0.13
CA THR A 90 18.05 -0.95 -0.27
C THR A 90 18.52 -2.39 -0.26
N MET A 91 18.00 -3.23 0.63
CA MET A 91 18.40 -4.65 0.69
C MET A 91 18.01 -5.42 -0.58
N VAL A 92 16.82 -5.17 -1.14
CA VAL A 92 16.40 -5.75 -2.43
C VAL A 92 17.36 -5.34 -3.55
N PHE A 93 17.66 -4.05 -3.66
CA PHE A 93 18.50 -3.53 -4.74
C PHE A 93 19.97 -3.92 -4.60
N VAL A 94 20.50 -4.03 -3.38
CA VAL A 94 21.86 -4.55 -3.15
C VAL A 94 21.95 -6.00 -3.60
N LEU A 95 20.98 -6.84 -3.23
CA LEU A 95 20.96 -8.24 -3.65
C LEU A 95 20.78 -8.37 -5.18
N TRP A 96 19.92 -7.55 -5.76
CA TRP A 96 19.70 -7.53 -7.20
C TRP A 96 20.93 -7.04 -7.97
N ALA A 97 21.60 -5.98 -7.51
CA ALA A 97 22.84 -5.50 -8.08
C ALA A 97 23.96 -6.54 -8.00
N ALA A 98 24.08 -7.23 -6.87
CA ALA A 98 25.02 -8.34 -6.70
C ALA A 98 24.70 -9.50 -7.66
N ALA A 99 23.43 -9.85 -7.83
CA ALA A 99 23.01 -10.90 -8.75
C ALA A 99 23.27 -10.53 -10.22
N ILE A 100 23.03 -9.28 -10.62
CA ILE A 100 23.40 -8.77 -11.95
C ILE A 100 24.90 -8.90 -12.17
N PHE A 101 25.72 -8.55 -11.17
CA PHE A 101 27.16 -8.62 -11.27
C PHE A 101 27.66 -10.07 -11.40
N MET A 102 27.08 -11.02 -10.66
CA MET A 102 27.47 -12.43 -10.75
C MET A 102 27.02 -13.12 -12.03
N LEU A 103 25.87 -12.72 -12.59
CA LEU A 103 25.30 -13.32 -13.80
C LEU A 103 25.76 -12.64 -15.10
N ASP A 104 26.64 -11.63 -15.00
CA ASP A 104 27.13 -10.78 -16.09
C ASP A 104 26.00 -10.32 -17.04
N LEU A 105 24.85 -9.96 -16.45
CA LEU A 105 23.70 -9.53 -17.22
C LEU A 105 24.01 -8.19 -17.88
N LYS A 106 23.59 -8.02 -19.14
CA LYS A 106 23.74 -6.80 -19.95
C LYS A 106 22.91 -5.61 -19.42
N PHE A 107 22.59 -5.56 -18.12
CA PHE A 107 21.85 -4.46 -17.54
C PHE A 107 22.78 -3.29 -17.24
N PRO A 108 22.48 -2.08 -17.73
CA PRO A 108 23.49 -1.06 -17.73
C PRO A 108 23.53 -0.41 -16.32
N ARG A 109 24.72 -0.44 -15.72
CA ARG A 109 24.91 -0.34 -14.25
C ARG A 109 24.35 0.95 -13.64
N SER A 110 24.42 2.09 -14.33
CA SER A 110 23.83 3.36 -13.85
C SER A 110 22.30 3.35 -13.79
N ALA A 111 21.61 2.48 -14.53
CA ALA A 111 20.15 2.37 -14.47
C ALA A 111 19.69 1.68 -13.19
N ILE A 112 20.57 0.91 -12.52
CA ILE A 112 20.28 0.29 -11.22
C ILE A 112 19.99 1.35 -10.17
N VAL A 113 20.80 2.42 -10.13
CA VAL A 113 20.63 3.52 -9.18
C VAL A 113 19.34 4.30 -9.46
N ILE A 114 19.03 4.54 -10.74
CA ILE A 114 17.78 5.20 -11.16
C ILE A 114 16.56 4.36 -10.76
N ALA A 115 16.60 3.05 -11.02
CA ALA A 115 15.55 2.12 -10.62
C ALA A 115 15.37 2.07 -9.09
N TRP A 116 16.46 2.13 -8.31
CA TRP A 116 16.41 2.18 -6.85
C TRP A 116 15.66 3.41 -6.33
N LEU A 117 15.96 4.60 -6.87
CA LEU A 117 15.29 5.84 -6.51
C LEU A 117 13.81 5.84 -6.93
N LEU A 118 13.51 5.41 -8.16
CA LEU A 118 12.13 5.28 -8.65
C LEU A 118 11.32 4.29 -7.79
N ALA A 119 11.92 3.17 -7.38
CA ALA A 119 11.24 2.19 -6.52
C ALA A 119 10.92 2.77 -5.15
N LEU A 120 11.86 3.49 -4.53
CA LEU A 120 11.61 4.20 -3.26
C LEU A 120 10.45 5.19 -3.38
N PHE A 121 10.44 5.98 -4.45
CA PHE A 121 9.39 6.97 -4.70
C PHE A 121 8.03 6.32 -4.92
N TYR A 122 7.97 5.31 -5.81
CA TYR A 122 6.75 4.57 -6.12
C TYR A 122 6.13 3.90 -4.88
N ILE A 123 6.96 3.19 -4.10
CA ILE A 123 6.50 2.46 -2.90
C ILE A 123 6.04 3.46 -1.82
N SER A 124 6.75 4.57 -1.67
CA SER A 124 6.38 5.63 -0.71
C SER A 124 5.02 6.22 -1.06
N ILE A 125 4.81 6.61 -2.32
CA ILE A 125 3.52 7.18 -2.78
C ILE A 125 2.39 6.17 -2.59
N THR A 126 2.54 4.96 -3.12
CA THR A 126 1.48 3.94 -3.09
C THR A 126 1.06 3.63 -1.66
N ARG A 127 2.02 3.59 -0.71
CA ARG A 127 1.74 3.28 0.70
C ARG A 127 1.20 4.46 1.48
N LEU A 128 1.65 5.68 1.21
CA LEU A 128 1.05 6.90 1.80
C LEU A 128 -0.38 7.10 1.31
N ALA A 129 -0.62 6.91 0.01
CA ALA A 129 -1.95 6.97 -0.59
C ALA A 129 -2.88 5.91 0.02
N ALA A 130 -2.40 4.67 0.18
CA ALA A 130 -3.16 3.61 0.86
C ALA A 130 -3.49 3.96 2.31
N ARG A 131 -2.54 4.54 3.07
CA ARG A 131 -2.79 5.02 4.44
C ARG A 131 -3.87 6.09 4.46
N TRP A 132 -3.80 7.07 3.56
CA TRP A 132 -4.78 8.16 3.49
C TRP A 132 -6.19 7.64 3.19
N LEU A 133 -6.32 6.79 2.17
CA LEU A 133 -7.57 6.11 1.81
C LEU A 133 -8.15 5.26 2.96
N LEU A 134 -7.31 4.52 3.70
CA LEU A 134 -7.77 3.74 4.85
C LEU A 134 -8.18 4.65 6.02
N SER A 135 -7.46 5.74 6.27
CA SER A 135 -7.76 6.66 7.37
C SER A 135 -9.12 7.34 7.18
N GLU A 136 -9.46 7.73 5.94
CA GLU A 136 -10.78 8.25 5.61
C GLU A 136 -11.88 7.18 5.71
N GLY A 137 -11.59 5.95 5.28
CA GLY A 137 -12.52 4.83 5.38
C GLY A 137 -12.89 4.46 6.83
N LEU A 138 -11.90 4.48 7.72
CA LEU A 138 -12.11 4.26 9.16
C LEU A 138 -12.81 5.45 9.82
N ALA A 139 -12.48 6.70 9.45
CA ALA A 139 -13.18 7.89 9.95
C ALA A 139 -14.67 7.87 9.58
N LYS A 140 -15.00 7.47 8.34
CA LYS A 140 -16.39 7.30 7.90
C LYS A 140 -17.12 6.17 8.63
N SER A 141 -16.44 5.05 8.88
CA SER A 141 -17.01 3.90 9.60
C SER A 141 -17.33 4.24 11.06
N HIS A 142 -16.41 4.88 11.77
CA HIS A 142 -16.65 5.34 13.14
C HIS A 142 -17.72 6.44 13.20
N TYR A 143 -17.77 7.36 12.23
CA TYR A 143 -18.82 8.37 12.15
C TYR A 143 -20.21 7.76 11.93
N ALA A 144 -20.33 6.78 11.03
CA ALA A 144 -21.58 6.06 10.78
C ALA A 144 -22.05 5.26 12.00
N SER A 145 -21.12 4.63 12.74
CA SER A 145 -21.47 3.87 13.94
C SER A 145 -21.82 4.77 15.13
N ARG A 146 -21.14 5.92 15.30
CA ARG A 146 -21.50 6.91 16.33
C ARG A 146 -22.84 7.58 16.05
N LYS A 147 -23.11 7.92 14.78
CA LYS A 147 -24.38 8.53 14.38
C LYS A 147 -25.55 7.56 14.58
N LYS A 148 -25.38 6.28 14.24
CA LYS A 148 -26.41 5.27 14.49
C LYS A 148 -26.71 5.07 15.98
N CYS A 149 -25.69 5.18 16.85
CA CYS A 149 -25.89 5.17 18.29
C CYS A 149 -26.58 6.46 18.77
N GLY A 150 -26.19 7.64 18.27
CA GLY A 150 -26.84 8.91 18.59
C GLY A 150 -28.30 8.99 18.13
N ASP A 151 -28.62 8.51 16.92
CA ASP A 151 -29.98 8.46 16.39
C ASP A 151 -30.83 7.41 17.13
N PHE A 152 -30.26 6.25 17.50
CA PHE A 152 -30.92 5.25 18.34
C PHE A 152 -31.18 5.78 19.76
N TRP A 153 -30.22 6.51 20.35
CA TRP A 153 -30.40 7.13 21.67
C TRP A 153 -31.43 8.25 21.64
N CYS A 154 -31.44 9.09 20.59
CA CYS A 154 -32.48 10.10 20.37
C CYS A 154 -33.87 9.48 20.15
N GLY A 155 -33.95 8.33 19.46
CA GLY A 155 -35.20 7.56 19.31
C GLY A 155 -35.70 7.01 20.64
N PHE A 156 -34.82 6.33 21.39
CA PHE A 156 -35.14 5.77 22.71
C PHE A 156 -35.53 6.84 23.74
N VAL A 157 -34.84 7.98 23.76
CA VAL A 157 -35.18 9.12 24.64
C VAL A 157 -36.54 9.72 24.25
N ARG A 158 -36.87 9.84 22.95
CA ARG A 158 -38.20 10.29 22.50
C ARG A 158 -39.32 9.35 22.91
N GLU A 159 -39.12 8.03 22.77
CA GLU A 159 -40.09 7.03 23.22
C GLU A 159 -40.32 7.12 24.73
N THR A 160 -39.23 7.26 25.51
CA THR A 160 -39.29 7.32 26.97
C THR A 160 -39.96 8.61 27.46
N VAL A 161 -39.68 9.76 26.83
CA VAL A 161 -40.33 11.04 27.15
C VAL A 161 -41.80 11.06 26.74
N ALA A 162 -42.16 10.49 25.58
CA ALA A 162 -43.56 10.35 25.17
C ALA A 162 -44.37 9.44 26.11
N GLN A 163 -43.73 8.39 26.65
CA GLN A 163 -44.37 7.47 27.60
C GLN A 163 -44.56 8.08 29.00
N CYS A 164 -43.71 9.04 29.39
CA CYS A 164 -43.92 9.84 30.61
C CYS A 164 -44.96 10.95 30.42
N ALA A 165 -45.10 11.54 29.23
CA ALA A 165 -46.06 12.62 28.98
C ALA A 165 -47.53 12.15 28.89
N GLY A 166 -47.79 10.88 28.58
CA GLY A 166 -49.14 10.30 28.52
C GLY A 166 -49.69 9.79 29.87
N LYS A 167 -48.84 9.65 30.89
CA LYS A 167 -49.29 9.35 32.26
C LYS A 167 -49.46 10.66 33.01
N GLY A 168 -50.67 11.23 32.86
CA GLY A 168 -51.16 12.28 33.75
C GLY A 168 -50.89 11.89 35.19
N ILE A 169 -50.05 12.69 35.84
CA ILE A 169 -49.85 12.70 37.29
C ILE A 169 -51.21 13.00 37.88
N ARG A 170 -51.90 11.93 38.27
CA ARG A 170 -53.07 11.96 39.14
C ARG A 170 -52.51 12.03 40.55
N LEU A 171 -52.18 13.25 40.98
CA LEU A 171 -52.16 13.62 42.39
C LEU A 171 -53.42 14.43 42.66
#